data_AF-A0A9Q3J5S9-F1
#
_entry.id   AF-A0A9Q3J5S9-F1
#
_cell.length_a   1.000
_cell.length_b   1.000
_cell.length_c   1.000
_cell.angle_alpha   90.00
_cell.angle_beta   90.00
_cell.angle_gamma   90.00
#
_symmetry.space_group_name_H-M   'P 1'
#
loop_
_entity.id
_entity.type
_entity.pdbx_description
1 polymer ?
#
loop_
_entity_poly.entity_id
_entity_poly.type
_entity_poly.pdbx_seq_one_letter_code
_entity_poly.pdbx_strand_id
1 'polypeptide(L)'
;MSYSEKEALKQLPKASSWPKLSGTGEYDHMDLIEYNDGLFIDVLSIPDYWITDIINTEFKGPASIWYTEMKEIYGRRNWPWWKSQIIQK
;
A
#
# COMPACT_ATOMS: atom_id res chain seq x y z
N MET A 1 12.68 -17.40 5.88
CA MET A 1 13.16 -17.41 4.49
C MET A 1 12.80 -16.06 3.90
N SER A 2 13.76 -15.30 3.38
CA SER A 2 13.43 -14.05 2.68
C SER A 2 13.23 -14.39 1.21
N TYR A 3 12.06 -14.09 0.65
CA TYR A 3 11.82 -14.24 -0.77
C TYR A 3 12.72 -13.27 -1.56
N SER A 4 13.20 -13.69 -2.74
CA SER A 4 13.73 -12.73 -3.69
C SER A 4 12.61 -11.89 -4.29
N GLU A 5 12.94 -10.67 -4.75
CA GLU A 5 12.05 -9.73 -5.45
C GLU A 5 11.08 -10.45 -6.42
N LYS A 6 11.63 -11.24 -7.35
CA LYS A 6 10.84 -11.91 -8.38
C LYS A 6 9.96 -13.04 -7.84
N GLU A 7 10.28 -13.62 -6.70
CA GLU A 7 9.50 -14.69 -6.08
C GLU A 7 8.35 -14.11 -5.26
N ALA A 8 8.59 -13.01 -4.54
CA ALA A 8 7.54 -12.31 -3.82
C ALA A 8 6.43 -11.83 -4.77
N LEU A 9 6.79 -11.24 -5.93
CA LEU A 9 5.81 -10.81 -6.95
C LEU A 9 4.94 -11.95 -7.49
N LYS A 10 5.47 -13.18 -7.54
CA LYS A 10 4.72 -14.36 -8.01
C LYS A 10 3.73 -14.89 -6.98
N GLN A 11 3.99 -14.64 -5.70
CA GLN A 11 3.12 -15.02 -4.60
C GLN A 11 2.03 -13.98 -4.34
N LEU A 12 2.16 -12.78 -4.92
CA LEU A 12 1.13 -11.76 -4.79
C LEU A 12 -0.17 -12.22 -5.47
N PRO A 13 -1.32 -12.08 -4.79
CA PRO A 13 -2.61 -12.28 -5.42
C PRO A 13 -2.78 -11.24 -6.54
N LYS A 14 -3.64 -11.53 -7.51
CA LYS A 14 -3.87 -10.63 -8.66
C LYS A 14 -4.26 -9.24 -8.17
N ALA A 15 -3.69 -8.18 -8.73
CA ALA A 15 -3.99 -6.79 -8.37
C ALA A 15 -5.50 -6.43 -8.41
N SER A 16 -6.30 -7.17 -9.19
CA SER A 16 -7.76 -7.03 -9.22
C SER A 16 -8.46 -7.39 -7.90
N SER A 17 -7.82 -8.21 -7.06
CA SER A 17 -8.32 -8.69 -5.76
C SER A 17 -7.87 -7.83 -4.58
N TRP A 18 -7.04 -6.81 -4.82
CA TRP A 18 -6.54 -5.95 -3.76
C TRP A 18 -7.62 -4.97 -3.29
N PRO A 19 -7.60 -4.59 -2.00
CA PRO A 19 -8.48 -3.55 -1.50
C PRO A 19 -8.27 -2.25 -2.28
N LYS A 20 -9.35 -1.49 -2.45
CA LYS A 20 -9.31 -0.22 -3.19
C LYS A 20 -9.75 0.89 -2.27
N LEU A 21 -8.84 1.82 -2.01
CA LEU A 21 -9.16 3.01 -1.23
C LEU A 21 -9.85 4.02 -2.14
N SER A 22 -11.16 4.16 -1.94
CA SER A 22 -11.98 5.16 -2.63
C SER A 22 -11.94 6.53 -1.96
N GLY A 23 -11.68 6.56 -0.64
CA GLY A 23 -11.80 7.74 0.21
C GLY A 23 -13.26 8.14 0.49
N THR A 24 -14.24 7.25 0.24
CA THR A 24 -15.68 7.53 0.40
C THR A 24 -16.39 6.61 1.39
N GLY A 25 -15.79 5.48 1.79
CA GLY A 25 -16.32 4.58 2.80
C GLY A 25 -15.74 4.83 4.19
N GLU A 26 -16.55 4.63 5.23
CA GLU A 26 -16.08 4.59 6.62
C GLU A 26 -15.19 3.34 6.78
N TYR A 27 -13.96 3.51 7.27
CA TYR A 27 -12.97 2.43 7.52
C TYR A 27 -12.27 1.76 6.32
N ASP A 28 -12.50 2.19 5.07
CA ASP A 28 -11.79 1.63 3.88
C ASP A 28 -10.24 1.66 4.01
N HIS A 29 -9.73 2.59 4.82
CA HIS A 29 -8.30 2.79 5.06
C HIS A 29 -7.68 1.78 6.02
N MET A 30 -8.44 1.28 7.00
CA MET A 30 -7.96 0.28 7.96
C MET A 30 -7.85 -1.09 7.30
N ASP A 31 -8.85 -1.48 6.51
CA ASP A 31 -8.82 -2.73 5.73
C ASP A 31 -7.64 -2.77 4.76
N LEU A 32 -7.32 -1.64 4.14
CA LEU A 32 -6.13 -1.52 3.28
C LEU A 32 -4.84 -1.72 4.09
N ILE A 33 -4.73 -1.09 5.26
CA ILE A 33 -3.54 -1.19 6.10
C ILE A 33 -3.36 -2.61 6.62
N GLU A 34 -4.40 -3.25 7.13
CA GLU A 34 -4.35 -4.62 7.64
C GLU A 34 -3.99 -5.62 6.53
N TYR A 35 -4.56 -5.44 5.33
CA TYR A 35 -4.22 -6.26 4.17
C TYR A 35 -2.75 -6.13 3.78
N ASN A 36 -2.24 -4.90 3.72
CA ASN A 36 -0.86 -4.62 3.35
C ASN A 36 0.12 -5.14 4.42
N ASP A 37 -0.16 -4.94 5.71
CA ASP A 37 0.67 -5.46 6.79
C ASP A 37 0.71 -6.99 6.75
N GLY A 38 -0.44 -7.66 6.64
CA GLY A 38 -0.50 -9.13 6.57
C GLY A 38 0.20 -9.72 5.33
N LEU A 39 -0.01 -9.13 4.15
CA LEU A 39 0.57 -9.66 2.92
C LEU A 39 2.08 -9.35 2.81
N PHE A 40 2.47 -8.11 3.07
CA PHE A 40 3.82 -7.65 2.76
C PHE A 40 4.79 -7.85 3.91
N ILE A 41 4.35 -7.71 5.16
CA ILE A 41 5.20 -7.91 6.33
C ILE A 41 5.19 -9.37 6.74
N ASP A 42 4.01 -9.94 6.98
CA ASP A 42 3.89 -11.26 7.60
C ASP A 42 4.09 -12.42 6.62
N VAL A 43 3.54 -12.33 5.40
CA VAL A 43 3.62 -13.41 4.42
C VAL A 43 4.87 -13.33 3.54
N LEU A 44 5.19 -12.13 3.04
CA LEU A 44 6.23 -11.98 2.02
C LEU A 44 7.54 -11.38 2.53
N SER A 45 7.53 -10.79 3.74
CA SER A 45 8.68 -10.09 4.35
C SER A 45 9.39 -9.16 3.37
N ILE A 46 8.62 -8.40 2.57
CA ILE A 46 9.20 -7.54 1.54
C ILE A 46 9.63 -6.18 2.11
N PRO A 47 10.63 -5.54 1.50
CA PRO A 47 11.08 -4.22 1.95
C PRO A 47 10.06 -3.10 1.72
N ASP A 48 10.03 -2.10 2.60
CA ASP A 48 9.09 -0.96 2.52
C ASP A 48 9.04 -0.25 1.17
N TYR A 49 10.16 -0.14 0.45
CA TYR A 49 10.19 0.55 -0.86
C TYR A 49 9.33 -0.15 -1.91
N TRP A 50 9.08 -1.45 -1.75
CA TRP A 50 8.19 -2.21 -2.61
C TRP A 50 6.73 -1.91 -2.34
N ILE A 51 6.37 -1.93 -1.06
CA ILE A 51 5.02 -1.63 -0.60
C ILE A 51 4.62 -0.28 -1.18
N THR A 52 5.53 0.69 -1.13
CA THR A 52 5.28 2.04 -1.64
C THR A 52 5.06 2.12 -3.15
N ASP A 53 5.69 1.25 -3.95
CA ASP A 53 5.48 1.21 -5.40
C ASP A 53 4.16 0.49 -5.75
N ILE A 54 3.77 -0.50 -4.94
CA ILE A 54 2.61 -1.34 -5.16
C ILE A 54 1.30 -0.65 -4.73
N ILE A 55 1.31 0.03 -3.57
CA ILE A 55 0.11 0.68 -3.00
C ILE A 55 -0.48 1.75 -3.91
N ASN A 56 0.32 2.33 -4.82
CA ASN A 56 -0.17 3.28 -5.83
C ASN A 56 -1.36 2.74 -6.63
N THR A 57 -1.40 1.42 -6.85
CA THR A 57 -2.47 0.75 -7.61
C THR A 57 -3.75 0.53 -6.81
N GLU A 58 -3.67 0.66 -5.48
CA GLU A 58 -4.78 0.48 -4.54
C GLU A 58 -5.57 1.78 -4.32
N PHE A 59 -4.97 2.95 -4.58
CA PHE A 59 -5.65 4.24 -4.51
C PHE A 59 -6.45 4.53 -5.77
N LYS A 60 -7.72 4.96 -5.61
CA LYS A 60 -8.59 5.33 -6.73
C LYS A 60 -9.28 6.67 -6.51
N GLY A 61 -9.65 7.32 -7.61
CA GLY A 61 -10.39 8.59 -7.58
C GLY A 61 -9.63 9.65 -6.77
N PRO A 62 -10.30 10.35 -5.82
CA PRO A 62 -9.66 11.39 -5.00
C PRO A 62 -8.44 10.91 -4.20
N ALA A 63 -8.42 9.64 -3.77
CA ALA A 63 -7.29 9.09 -3.01
C ALA A 63 -6.01 8.95 -3.86
N SER A 64 -6.15 8.71 -5.17
CA SER A 64 -5.02 8.63 -6.09
C SER A 64 -4.38 10.00 -6.33
N ILE A 65 -5.20 11.05 -6.39
CA ILE A 65 -4.73 12.44 -6.49
C ILE A 65 -3.96 12.81 -5.22
N TRP A 66 -4.55 12.58 -4.05
CA TRP A 66 -3.90 12.81 -2.76
C TRP A 66 -2.55 12.06 -2.63
N TYR A 67 -2.50 10.79 -3.01
CA TYR A 67 -1.27 10.00 -2.95
C TYR A 67 -0.17 10.56 -3.87
N THR A 68 -0.55 11.07 -5.05
CA THR A 68 0.38 11.72 -5.97
C THR A 68 0.92 13.03 -5.40
N GLU A 69 0.05 13.89 -4.86
CA GLU A 69 0.44 15.14 -4.21
C GLU A 69 1.38 14.89 -3.02
N MET A 70 1.07 13.90 -2.18
CA MET A 70 1.92 13.51 -1.05
C MET A 70 3.31 13.06 -1.51
N LYS A 71 3.41 12.32 -2.63
CA LYS A 71 4.71 11.94 -3.21
C LYS A 71 5.49 13.13 -3.75
N GLU A 72 4.83 14.10 -4.37
CA GLU A 72 5.49 15.30 -4.87
C GLU A 72 6.05 16.17 -3.73
N ILE A 73 5.30 16.30 -2.64
CA ILE A 73 5.69 17.12 -1.49
C ILE A 73 6.77 16.44 -0.65
N TYR A 74 6.58 15.17 -0.31
CA TYR A 74 7.39 14.49 0.69
C TYR A 74 8.43 13.52 0.09
N GLY A 75 8.37 13.25 -1.21
CA GLY A 75 9.24 12.30 -1.90
C GLY A 75 8.94 10.84 -1.54
N ARG A 76 9.95 9.97 -1.69
CA ARG A 76 9.85 8.57 -1.27
C ARG A 76 9.85 8.47 0.25
N ARG A 77 8.81 7.85 0.80
CA ARG A 77 8.63 7.60 2.24
C ARG A 77 8.33 6.14 2.48
N ASN A 78 8.72 5.65 3.66
CA ASN A 78 8.57 4.25 4.04
C ASN A 78 7.11 3.92 4.42
N TRP A 79 6.79 2.63 4.51
CA TRP A 79 5.42 2.18 4.78
C TRP A 79 4.85 2.66 6.12
N PRO A 80 5.60 2.67 7.24
CA PRO A 80 5.13 3.25 8.50
C PRO A 80 4.69 4.72 8.38
N TRP A 81 5.41 5.53 7.60
CA TRP A 81 5.01 6.91 7.35
C TRP A 81 3.69 6.96 6.57
N TRP A 82 3.54 6.16 5.51
CA TRP A 82 2.29 6.10 4.74
C TRP A 82 1.10 5.68 5.59
N LYS A 83 1.25 4.67 6.46
CA LYS A 83 0.20 4.29 7.42
C LYS A 83 -0.24 5.49 8.26
N SER A 84 0.71 6.25 8.80
CA SER A 84 0.38 7.43 9.61
C SER A 84 -0.43 8.48 8.84
N GLN A 85 -0.14 8.65 7.54
CA GLN A 85 -0.83 9.63 6.70
C GLN A 85 -2.21 9.14 6.25
N ILE A 86 -2.33 7.84 5.96
CA ILE A 86 -3.60 7.20 5.60
C ILE A 86 -4.58 7.24 6.77
N ILE A 87 -4.12 7.03 8.01
CA ILE A 87 -4.95 7.07 9.23
C ILE A 87 -5.36 8.51 9.61
N GLN A 88 -4.54 9.51 9.28
CA GLN A 88 -4.81 10.92 9.58
C GLN A 88 -5.82 11.58 8.62
N LYS A 89 -6.23 10.87 7.57
CA LYS A 89 -7.07 11.38 6.48
C LYS A 89 -8.53 10.99 6.64
#